data_AF-A0AA43EJE2-F1
#
_entry.id   AF-A0AA43EJE2-F1
#
_cell.length_a   1.000
_cell.length_b   1.000
_cell.length_c   1.000
_cell.angle_alpha   90.00
_cell.angle_beta   90.00
_cell.angle_gamma   90.00
#
_symmetry.space_group_name_H-M   'P 1'
#
loop_
_entity.id
_entity.type
_entity.pdbx_description
1 polymer ?
#
loop_
_entity_poly.entity_id
_entity_poly.type
_entity_poly.pdbx_seq_one_letter_code
_entity_poly.pdbx_strand_id
1 'polypeptide(L)'
;IDANNNGKIDSNETCTRVNSGISTTFGSGVDKGDVLLTFTPVAGSLYVIGVKYDTGTVVGLPQGSKPTVQYTFNTNVGVNGSVEETDSKGITLAPKSALTLDGQAREGGHASALKEAAMQHVIDQAIAYWAAQGASEEGLQALKSAEIDIADLGGNTLAETGWDGITIDDDAAGYGWSLSGVNGQVNPNKVDLLSAVEHEFGHLLGHDHNDMGATLGVGERVEPITLVGVQDYQSEVMFG
;
A
#
# COMPACT_ATOMS: atom_id res chain seq x y z
N ILE A 1 7.37 26.04 15.22
CA ILE A 1 8.70 26.43 14.69
C ILE A 1 9.69 26.16 15.81
N ASP A 2 10.62 25.23 15.57
CA ASP A 2 11.78 24.97 16.42
C ASP A 2 12.72 26.18 16.22
N ALA A 3 12.62 27.15 17.13
CA ALA A 3 13.23 28.47 16.96
C ALA A 3 14.73 28.43 17.24
N ASN A 4 15.21 27.41 17.95
CA ASN A 4 16.61 27.22 18.31
C ASN A 4 17.27 26.06 17.53
N ASN A 5 16.54 25.44 16.59
CA ASN A 5 16.96 24.31 15.76
C ASN A 5 17.55 23.15 16.59
N ASN A 6 17.07 22.94 17.82
CA ASN A 6 17.61 21.91 18.71
C ASN A 6 16.98 20.52 18.47
N GLY A 7 16.02 20.43 17.56
CA GLY A 7 15.32 19.19 17.28
C GLY A 7 14.35 18.79 18.40
N LYS A 8 13.88 19.71 19.25
CA LYS A 8 12.85 19.52 20.28
C LYS A 8 11.68 20.50 20.05
N ILE A 9 10.64 20.40 20.86
CA ILE A 9 9.59 21.44 20.96
C ILE A 9 9.69 21.95 22.39
N ASP A 10 10.22 23.16 22.56
CA ASP A 10 10.43 23.76 23.88
C ASP A 10 9.15 24.41 24.42
N SER A 11 9.11 24.64 25.74
CA SER A 11 7.92 25.15 26.44
C SER A 11 7.47 26.55 25.98
N ASN A 12 8.34 27.29 25.29
CA ASN A 12 8.10 28.60 24.70
C ASN A 12 7.88 28.56 23.17
N GLU A 13 7.90 27.39 22.56
CA GLU A 13 7.70 27.22 21.13
C GLU A 13 6.25 26.91 20.80
N THR A 14 5.80 27.40 19.65
CA THR A 14 4.46 27.09 19.13
C THR A 14 4.59 26.17 17.93
N CYS A 15 3.90 25.03 17.97
CA CYS A 15 3.71 24.19 16.79
C CYS A 15 2.65 24.87 15.92
N THR A 16 3.08 25.71 14.96
CA THR A 16 2.16 26.41 14.07
C THR A 16 1.63 25.41 13.05
N ARG A 17 0.42 24.95 13.35
CA ARG A 17 -0.36 23.96 12.60
C ARG A 17 -0.59 24.44 11.16
N VAL A 18 -0.37 23.55 10.19
CA VAL A 18 -0.92 23.75 8.84
C VAL A 18 -2.38 23.26 8.89
N ASN A 19 -3.31 24.16 8.61
CA ASN A 19 -4.78 24.06 8.65
C ASN A 19 -5.50 24.17 10.02
N SER A 20 -6.43 25.14 10.09
CA SER A 20 -7.57 25.17 11.02
C SER A 20 -8.39 23.87 10.96
N GLY A 21 -9.08 23.46 12.04
CA GLY A 21 -9.86 22.20 12.10
C GLY A 21 -9.26 20.91 12.73
N ILE A 22 -7.95 20.80 13.00
CA ILE A 22 -7.33 19.66 13.73
C ILE A 22 -7.38 19.88 15.26
N SER A 23 -7.85 18.90 16.02
CA SER A 23 -7.76 18.82 17.48
C SER A 23 -6.83 17.67 17.87
N THR A 24 -6.01 17.88 18.89
CA THR A 24 -5.13 16.85 19.45
C THR A 24 -5.42 16.71 20.93
N THR A 25 -5.72 15.49 21.37
CA THR A 25 -5.95 15.16 22.79
C THR A 25 -4.94 14.10 23.20
N PHE A 26 -4.26 14.33 24.33
CA PHE A 26 -3.38 13.34 24.93
C PHE A 26 -4.17 12.52 25.95
N GLY A 27 -4.13 11.20 25.82
CA GLY A 27 -4.76 10.27 26.74
C GLY A 27 -4.18 10.38 28.15
N SER A 28 -4.98 9.98 29.13
CA SER A 28 -4.63 10.05 30.55
C SER A 28 -5.05 8.77 31.28
N GLY A 29 -4.50 8.52 32.47
CA GLY A 29 -4.83 7.31 33.21
C GLY A 29 -4.38 6.04 32.48
N VAL A 30 -5.33 5.18 32.11
CA VAL A 30 -5.07 3.94 31.35
C VAL A 30 -4.68 4.20 29.90
N ASP A 31 -5.10 5.33 29.34
CA ASP A 31 -4.79 5.76 27.96
C ASP A 31 -3.54 6.64 27.92
N LYS A 32 -2.74 6.66 29.00
CA LYS A 32 -1.53 7.49 29.06
C LYS A 32 -0.51 6.99 28.02
N GLY A 33 -0.29 7.80 26.99
CA GLY A 33 0.53 7.45 25.83
C GLY A 33 -0.23 7.56 24.51
N ASP A 34 -1.55 7.53 24.58
CA ASP A 34 -2.40 7.68 23.41
C ASP A 34 -2.45 9.14 22.97
N VAL A 35 -2.47 9.33 21.65
CA VAL A 35 -2.64 10.63 21.01
C VAL A 35 -3.84 10.53 20.07
N LEU A 36 -4.94 11.18 20.41
CA LEU A 36 -6.10 11.29 19.54
C LEU A 36 -5.97 12.51 18.66
N LEU A 37 -5.97 12.30 17.35
CA LEU A 37 -6.03 13.34 16.33
C LEU A 37 -7.42 13.36 15.71
N THR A 38 -8.11 14.50 15.77
CA THR A 38 -9.43 14.70 15.16
C THR A 38 -9.35 15.82 14.17
N PHE A 39 -9.77 15.61 12.93
CA PHE A 39 -9.81 16.66 11.92
C PHE A 39 -10.92 16.41 10.91
N THR A 40 -11.31 17.47 10.21
CA THR A 40 -12.21 17.36 9.05
C THR A 40 -11.33 17.31 7.79
N PRO A 41 -11.31 16.20 7.05
CA PRO A 41 -10.56 16.11 5.80
C PRO A 41 -11.19 17.01 4.72
N VAL A 42 -10.35 17.50 3.82
CA VAL A 42 -10.70 18.23 2.60
C VAL A 42 -10.44 17.30 1.43
N ALA A 43 -11.43 17.14 0.56
CA ALA A 43 -11.31 16.27 -0.61
C ALA A 43 -10.07 16.62 -1.45
N GLY A 44 -9.34 15.59 -1.91
CA GLY A 44 -8.13 15.74 -2.70
C GLY A 44 -6.89 16.22 -1.95
N SER A 45 -6.92 16.27 -0.61
CA SER A 45 -5.77 16.70 0.20
C SER A 45 -4.93 15.53 0.72
N LEU A 46 -3.61 15.71 0.72
CA LEU A 46 -2.67 14.82 1.41
C LEU A 46 -2.52 15.23 2.87
N TYR A 47 -2.58 14.25 3.77
CA TYR A 47 -2.34 14.43 5.20
C TYR A 47 -1.13 13.61 5.63
N VAL A 48 -0.22 14.23 6.38
CA VAL A 48 0.98 13.58 6.93
C VAL A 48 0.93 13.65 8.45
N ILE A 49 1.01 12.51 9.12
CA ILE A 49 1.14 12.42 10.58
C ILE A 49 2.61 12.13 10.90
N GLY A 50 3.29 13.13 11.45
CA GLY A 50 4.65 12.97 11.98
C GLY A 50 4.63 12.77 13.49
N VAL A 51 5.27 11.70 13.97
CA VAL A 51 5.48 11.50 15.42
C VAL A 51 6.92 11.85 15.77
N LYS A 52 7.08 12.78 16.71
CA LYS A 52 8.38 13.19 17.26
C LYS A 52 8.34 13.05 18.77
N TYR A 53 9.34 12.41 19.35
CA TYR A 53 9.44 12.19 20.80
C TYR A 53 10.88 12.33 21.27
N ASP A 54 11.07 12.79 22.51
CA ASP A 54 12.39 12.86 23.16
C ASP A 54 12.71 11.50 23.80
N THR A 55 13.72 10.82 23.25
CA THR A 55 14.19 9.51 23.72
C THR A 55 14.67 9.54 25.17
N GLY A 56 15.11 10.70 25.68
CA GLY A 56 15.51 10.88 27.08
C GLY A 56 14.34 10.91 28.07
N THR A 57 13.11 11.04 27.56
CA THR A 57 11.88 11.09 28.38
C THR A 57 10.97 9.88 28.20
N VAL A 58 11.38 8.90 27.39
CA VAL A 58 10.65 7.65 27.20
C VAL A 58 10.65 6.88 28.52
N VAL A 59 9.45 6.65 29.06
CA VAL A 59 9.25 5.89 30.30
C VAL A 59 8.94 4.43 29.93
N GLY A 60 9.74 3.49 30.41
CA GLY A 60 9.57 2.07 30.11
C GLY A 60 10.53 1.21 30.94
N LEU A 61 10.41 -0.12 30.82
CA LEU A 61 11.36 -1.03 31.46
C LEU A 61 12.76 -0.82 30.85
N PRO A 62 13.83 -0.81 31.67
CA PRO A 62 15.19 -0.71 31.16
C PRO A 62 15.46 -1.83 30.15
N GLN A 63 15.77 -1.44 28.91
CA GLN A 63 16.22 -2.38 27.89
C GLN A 63 17.74 -2.35 27.77
N GLY A 64 18.36 -3.51 27.55
CA GLY A 64 19.82 -3.63 27.36
C GLY A 64 20.32 -3.09 26.00
N SER A 65 19.39 -2.72 25.12
CA SER A 65 19.62 -2.14 23.79
C SER A 65 18.71 -0.93 23.57
N LYS A 66 18.94 -0.16 22.49
CA LYS A 66 18.04 0.91 22.09
C LYS A 66 16.63 0.33 21.88
N PRO A 67 15.59 0.84 22.54
CA PRO A 67 14.25 0.29 22.43
C PRO A 67 13.66 0.54 21.04
N THR A 68 13.00 -0.46 20.48
CA THR A 68 12.12 -0.30 19.31
C THR A 68 10.83 0.38 19.76
N VAL A 69 10.42 1.44 19.06
CA VAL A 69 9.13 2.10 19.30
C VAL A 69 8.14 1.59 18.26
N GLN A 70 7.00 1.09 18.74
CA GLN A 70 5.91 0.62 17.89
C GLN A 70 4.74 1.60 17.99
N TYR A 71 4.16 1.93 16.83
CA TYR A 71 2.97 2.77 16.75
C TYR A 71 1.80 1.93 16.25
N THR A 72 0.65 2.12 16.87
CA THR A 72 -0.63 1.61 16.37
C THR A 72 -1.48 2.80 15.98
N PHE A 73 -1.97 2.81 14.75
CA PHE A 73 -2.88 3.84 14.26
C PHE A 73 -4.30 3.27 14.23
N ASN A 74 -5.22 3.93 14.93
CA ASN A 74 -6.64 3.63 14.86
C ASN A 74 -7.33 4.83 14.20
N THR A 75 -7.96 4.60 13.05
CA THR A 75 -8.76 5.61 12.36
C THR A 75 -10.23 5.45 12.74
N ASN A 76 -10.89 6.55 13.09
CA ASN A 76 -12.34 6.59 13.26
C ASN A 76 -12.91 7.68 12.34
N VAL A 77 -13.85 7.30 11.48
CA VAL A 77 -14.43 8.16 10.44
C VAL A 77 -15.91 8.34 10.75
N GLY A 78 -16.31 9.59 11.02
CA GLY A 78 -17.73 9.96 11.19
C GLY A 78 -17.96 11.11 12.17
N VAL A 79 -19.23 11.46 12.37
CA VAL A 79 -19.64 12.61 13.20
C VAL A 79 -19.92 12.15 14.63
N ASN A 80 -19.38 12.85 15.64
CA ASN A 80 -19.68 12.60 17.07
C ASN A 80 -19.41 11.16 17.55
N GLY A 81 -18.43 10.46 16.99
CA GLY A 81 -18.06 9.11 17.42
C GLY A 81 -18.95 7.99 16.87
N SER A 82 -19.88 8.29 15.95
CA SER A 82 -20.44 7.27 15.06
C SER A 82 -19.45 6.97 13.93
N VAL A 83 -19.36 5.71 13.53
CA VAL A 83 -18.76 5.35 12.25
C VAL A 83 -19.78 5.73 11.19
N GLU A 84 -19.53 6.80 10.45
CA GLU A 84 -20.15 7.01 9.14
C GLU A 84 -19.06 6.85 8.12
N GLU A 85 -18.68 5.59 7.96
CA GLU A 85 -17.84 5.19 6.84
C GLU A 85 -18.77 4.79 5.69
N THR A 86 -18.70 5.56 4.60
CA THR A 86 -19.50 5.34 3.39
C THR A 86 -18.72 4.55 2.34
N ASP A 87 -17.40 4.44 2.49
CA ASP A 87 -16.60 3.51 1.71
C ASP A 87 -16.83 2.09 2.24
N SER A 88 -17.27 1.16 1.37
CA SER A 88 -17.48 -0.23 1.76
C SER A 88 -16.21 -0.93 2.24
N LYS A 89 -15.03 -0.35 1.99
CA LYS A 89 -13.69 -0.86 2.37
C LYS A 89 -13.06 -0.14 3.57
N GLY A 90 -13.59 1.02 3.94
CA GLY A 90 -13.10 1.84 5.04
C GLY A 90 -11.73 2.51 4.86
N ILE A 91 -11.36 3.43 5.76
CA ILE A 91 -9.98 3.96 5.83
C ILE A 91 -9.03 2.93 6.46
N THR A 92 -8.27 2.23 5.62
CA THR A 92 -7.18 1.34 6.06
C THR A 92 -5.84 2.07 6.08
N LEU A 93 -5.24 2.20 7.27
CA LEU A 93 -3.85 2.67 7.45
C LEU A 93 -2.95 1.46 7.74
N ALA A 94 -2.74 0.60 6.75
CA ALA A 94 -1.81 -0.52 6.82
C ALA A 94 -0.80 -0.42 5.67
N PRO A 95 0.48 -0.80 5.89
CA PRO A 95 1.37 -1.04 4.76
C PRO A 95 0.72 -2.09 3.86
N LYS A 96 0.76 -1.85 2.55
CA LYS A 96 0.28 -2.85 1.60
C LYS A 96 1.16 -4.08 1.73
N SER A 97 0.54 -5.25 1.85
CA SER A 97 1.27 -6.50 1.89
C SER A 97 1.89 -6.76 0.53
N ALA A 98 3.11 -7.28 0.51
CA ALA A 98 3.80 -7.64 -0.73
C ALA A 98 3.12 -8.83 -1.43
N LEU A 99 3.16 -8.85 -2.76
CA LEU A 99 2.82 -10.04 -3.54
C LEU A 99 3.90 -11.11 -3.32
N THR A 100 3.48 -12.35 -3.05
CA THR A 100 4.42 -13.45 -2.78
C THR A 100 4.23 -14.62 -3.75
N LEU A 101 5.27 -15.42 -3.92
CA LEU A 101 5.20 -16.66 -4.68
C LEU A 101 4.30 -17.66 -3.94
N ASP A 102 3.35 -18.28 -4.65
CA ASP A 102 2.65 -19.46 -4.15
C ASP A 102 3.59 -20.67 -4.18
N GLY A 103 4.40 -20.78 -3.12
CA GLY A 103 5.39 -21.84 -2.99
C GLY A 103 6.64 -21.42 -2.23
N GLN A 104 7.72 -22.13 -2.47
CA GLN A 104 9.03 -21.82 -1.90
C GLN A 104 9.91 -21.20 -2.95
N ALA A 105 10.70 -20.21 -2.53
CA ALA A 105 11.77 -19.66 -3.34
C ALA A 105 12.78 -20.74 -3.72
N ARG A 106 13.43 -20.56 -4.86
CA ARG A 106 14.46 -21.50 -5.31
C ARG A 106 15.82 -21.10 -4.73
N GLU A 107 16.24 -21.78 -3.67
CA GLU A 107 17.58 -21.58 -3.08
C GLU A 107 18.69 -21.79 -4.14
N GLY A 108 19.59 -20.81 -4.27
CA GLY A 108 20.63 -20.83 -5.30
C GLY A 108 20.11 -20.66 -6.74
N GLY A 109 18.87 -20.18 -6.89
CA GLY A 109 18.36 -19.69 -8.17
C GLY A 109 19.29 -18.60 -8.73
N HIS A 110 19.58 -18.71 -10.02
CA HIS A 110 20.34 -17.71 -10.77
C HIS A 110 19.57 -17.42 -12.06
N ALA A 111 18.26 -17.22 -11.95
CA ALA A 111 17.50 -16.73 -13.08
C ALA A 111 18.12 -15.39 -13.53
N SER A 112 18.11 -15.13 -14.83
CA SER A 112 18.66 -13.87 -15.32
C SER A 112 17.84 -12.73 -14.76
N ALA A 113 18.50 -11.80 -14.08
CA ALA A 113 17.87 -10.59 -13.54
C ALA A 113 17.04 -9.89 -14.62
N LEU A 114 15.84 -9.47 -14.21
CA LEU A 114 14.96 -8.65 -15.02
C LEU A 114 15.69 -7.38 -15.45
N LYS A 115 15.39 -6.92 -16.66
CA LYS A 115 15.95 -5.68 -17.20
C LYS A 115 14.81 -4.71 -17.47
N GLU A 116 14.99 -3.46 -17.10
CA GLU A 116 14.02 -2.37 -17.30
C GLU A 116 13.48 -2.30 -18.74
N ALA A 117 14.35 -2.50 -19.74
CA ALA A 117 13.96 -2.46 -21.15
C ALA A 117 12.89 -3.51 -21.54
N ALA A 118 12.71 -4.55 -20.71
CA ALA A 118 11.71 -5.59 -20.89
C ALA A 118 10.40 -5.32 -20.11
N MET A 119 10.32 -4.25 -19.33
CA MET A 119 9.15 -3.93 -18.52
C MET A 119 8.15 -3.04 -19.24
N GLN A 120 8.62 -2.15 -20.13
CA GLN A 120 7.73 -1.13 -20.73
C GLN A 120 6.52 -1.75 -21.44
N HIS A 121 6.72 -2.83 -22.21
CA HIS A 121 5.60 -3.48 -22.91
C HIS A 121 4.64 -4.19 -21.95
N VAL A 122 5.10 -4.57 -20.75
CA VAL A 122 4.26 -5.16 -19.70
C VAL A 122 3.47 -4.07 -18.99
N ILE A 123 4.13 -2.97 -18.64
CA ILE A 123 3.51 -1.78 -18.03
C ILE A 123 2.38 -1.25 -18.93
N ASP A 124 2.63 -1.10 -20.22
CA ASP A 124 1.62 -0.62 -21.18
C ASP A 124 0.38 -1.53 -21.21
N GLN A 125 0.59 -2.85 -21.09
CA GLN A 125 -0.50 -3.83 -21.06
C GLN A 125 -1.26 -3.80 -19.73
N ALA A 126 -0.57 -3.66 -18.61
CA ALA A 126 -1.20 -3.53 -17.29
C ALA A 126 -2.04 -2.24 -17.20
N ILE A 127 -1.56 -1.12 -17.75
CA ILE A 127 -2.34 0.12 -17.85
C ILE A 127 -3.59 -0.09 -18.71
N ALA A 128 -3.44 -0.78 -19.86
CA ALA A 128 -4.57 -1.09 -20.73
C ALA A 128 -5.61 -2.00 -20.05
N TYR A 129 -5.16 -2.96 -19.25
CA TYR A 129 -6.01 -3.79 -18.41
C TYR A 129 -6.83 -2.94 -17.44
N TRP A 130 -6.19 -2.08 -16.64
CA TRP A 130 -6.91 -1.23 -15.67
C TRP A 130 -7.84 -0.20 -16.33
N ALA A 131 -7.47 0.31 -17.51
CA ALA A 131 -8.37 1.13 -18.31
C ALA A 131 -9.63 0.37 -18.75
N ALA A 132 -9.48 -0.91 -19.14
CA ALA A 132 -10.60 -1.77 -19.50
C ALA A 132 -11.48 -2.14 -18.30
N GLN A 133 -10.91 -2.22 -17.09
CA GLN A 133 -11.66 -2.39 -15.84
C GLN A 133 -12.35 -1.11 -15.34
N GLY A 134 -12.16 0.03 -16.02
CA GLY A 134 -12.84 1.28 -15.70
C GLY A 134 -12.12 2.16 -14.67
N ALA A 135 -10.80 2.04 -14.52
CA ALA A 135 -10.01 2.99 -13.73
C ALA A 135 -10.24 4.44 -14.20
N SER A 136 -10.30 5.39 -13.27
CA SER A 136 -10.53 6.81 -13.61
C SER A 136 -9.33 7.41 -14.36
N GLU A 137 -9.53 8.57 -14.99
CA GLU A 137 -8.45 9.31 -15.65
C GLU A 137 -7.30 9.64 -14.67
N GLU A 138 -7.63 10.03 -13.43
CA GLU A 138 -6.64 10.27 -12.38
C GLU A 138 -5.88 9.00 -12.01
N GLY A 139 -6.58 7.88 -11.86
CA GLY A 139 -5.97 6.59 -11.58
C GLY A 139 -5.00 6.17 -12.70
N LEU A 140 -5.41 6.29 -13.96
CA LEU A 140 -4.56 6.00 -15.11
C LEU A 140 -3.32 6.91 -15.20
N GLN A 141 -3.43 8.16 -14.77
CA GLN A 141 -2.26 9.06 -14.69
C GLN A 141 -1.32 8.69 -13.54
N ALA A 142 -1.86 8.23 -12.41
CA ALA A 142 -1.04 7.70 -11.33
C ALA A 142 -0.24 6.48 -11.79
N LEU A 143 -0.86 5.54 -12.52
CA LEU A 143 -0.17 4.37 -13.07
C LEU A 143 0.95 4.75 -14.05
N LYS A 144 0.70 5.72 -14.95
CA LYS A 144 1.70 6.21 -15.91
C LYS A 144 2.88 6.93 -15.26
N SER A 145 2.67 7.47 -14.05
CA SER A 145 3.67 8.24 -13.32
C SER A 145 4.34 7.41 -12.21
N ALA A 146 3.95 6.15 -12.04
CA ALA A 146 4.50 5.29 -11.02
C ALA A 146 5.99 5.03 -11.26
N GLU A 147 6.81 5.24 -10.22
CA GLU A 147 8.20 4.80 -10.22
C GLU A 147 8.23 3.30 -9.96
N ILE A 148 8.93 2.56 -10.82
CA ILE A 148 9.05 1.11 -10.72
C ILE A 148 10.53 0.75 -10.74
N ASP A 149 11.00 0.19 -9.64
CA ASP A 149 12.36 -0.27 -9.46
C ASP A 149 12.46 -1.80 -9.53
N ILE A 150 13.66 -2.28 -9.84
CA ILE A 150 14.01 -3.71 -9.82
C ILE A 150 15.08 -3.90 -8.74
N ALA A 151 14.82 -4.78 -7.78
CA ALA A 151 15.76 -5.11 -6.71
C ALA A 151 15.61 -6.56 -6.26
N ASP A 152 16.65 -7.12 -5.66
CA ASP A 152 16.57 -8.42 -4.97
C ASP A 152 15.76 -8.23 -3.68
N LEU A 153 14.53 -8.73 -3.68
CA LEU A 153 13.63 -8.69 -2.51
C LEU A 153 13.87 -9.89 -1.59
N GLY A 154 14.54 -10.92 -2.09
CA GLY A 154 14.87 -12.15 -1.37
C GLY A 154 13.65 -12.99 -0.98
N GLY A 155 13.93 -14.24 -0.59
CA GLY A 155 12.89 -15.15 -0.17
C GLY A 155 11.83 -15.37 -1.26
N ASN A 156 10.56 -15.37 -0.87
CA ASN A 156 9.43 -15.61 -1.77
C ASN A 156 8.68 -14.32 -2.17
N THR A 157 9.21 -13.14 -1.87
CA THR A 157 8.57 -11.88 -2.24
C THR A 157 8.78 -11.62 -3.73
N LEU A 158 7.70 -11.29 -4.45
CA LEU A 158 7.72 -11.05 -5.90
C LEU A 158 7.64 -9.57 -6.24
N ALA A 159 6.88 -8.80 -5.46
CA ALA A 159 6.75 -7.37 -5.64
C ALA A 159 6.21 -6.71 -4.37
N GLU A 160 6.53 -5.43 -4.17
CA GLU A 160 5.98 -4.60 -3.10
C GLU A 160 5.61 -3.21 -3.61
N THR A 161 4.44 -2.70 -3.19
CA THR A 161 4.02 -1.31 -3.41
C THR A 161 4.23 -0.50 -2.13
N GLY A 162 5.16 0.45 -2.18
CA GLY A 162 5.51 1.37 -1.11
C GLY A 162 4.90 2.77 -1.28
N TRP A 163 5.43 3.71 -0.50
CA TRP A 163 5.11 5.14 -0.61
C TRP A 163 5.94 5.85 -1.68
N ASP A 164 7.09 5.25 -2.03
CA ASP A 164 8.10 5.72 -2.97
C ASP A 164 7.97 5.09 -4.36
N GLY A 165 7.21 4.00 -4.51
CA GLY A 165 6.98 3.37 -5.80
C GLY A 165 6.63 1.90 -5.68
N ILE A 166 6.89 1.17 -6.76
CA ILE A 166 6.76 -0.29 -6.83
C ILE A 166 8.16 -0.87 -6.95
N THR A 167 8.49 -1.87 -6.14
CA THR A 167 9.70 -2.67 -6.33
C THR A 167 9.32 -4.05 -6.82
N ILE A 168 9.88 -4.46 -7.95
CA ILE A 168 9.73 -5.81 -8.51
C ILE A 168 10.99 -6.62 -8.19
N ASP A 169 10.81 -7.86 -7.76
CA ASP A 169 11.92 -8.78 -7.50
C ASP A 169 12.73 -9.04 -8.78
N ASP A 170 14.05 -9.05 -8.71
CA ASP A 170 14.90 -9.11 -9.90
C ASP A 170 14.88 -10.49 -10.59
N ASP A 171 14.71 -11.56 -9.81
CA ASP A 171 14.82 -12.94 -10.30
C ASP A 171 13.58 -13.82 -10.06
N ALA A 172 12.49 -13.23 -9.58
CA ALA A 172 11.20 -13.87 -9.32
C ALA A 172 11.33 -15.08 -8.36
N ALA A 173 11.92 -14.84 -7.19
CA ALA A 173 12.24 -15.84 -6.18
C ALA A 173 13.04 -17.03 -6.75
N GLY A 174 13.93 -16.76 -7.71
CA GLY A 174 14.81 -17.72 -8.38
C GLY A 174 14.21 -18.48 -9.57
N TYR A 175 12.96 -18.20 -9.97
CA TYR A 175 12.29 -18.85 -11.12
C TYR A 175 12.44 -18.07 -12.43
N GLY A 176 12.68 -16.77 -12.33
CA GLY A 176 12.75 -15.82 -13.43
C GLY A 176 11.38 -15.41 -13.96
N TRP A 177 11.36 -14.27 -14.62
CA TRP A 177 10.14 -13.69 -15.18
C TRP A 177 9.79 -14.20 -16.58
N SER A 178 8.51 -14.55 -16.75
CA SER A 178 7.82 -14.69 -18.02
C SER A 178 7.36 -13.30 -18.46
N LEU A 179 7.76 -12.90 -19.67
CA LEU A 179 7.47 -11.58 -20.24
C LEU A 179 6.31 -11.65 -21.26
N SER A 180 5.55 -12.74 -21.23
CA SER A 180 4.44 -12.97 -22.14
C SER A 180 3.36 -11.91 -21.94
N GLY A 181 2.94 -11.27 -23.03
CA GLY A 181 1.81 -10.34 -22.99
C GLY A 181 0.46 -11.05 -22.82
N VAL A 182 -0.63 -10.29 -22.84
CA VAL A 182 -2.03 -10.77 -22.70
C VAL A 182 -2.41 -11.93 -23.62
N ASN A 183 -1.82 -12.01 -24.82
CA ASN A 183 -2.07 -13.08 -25.80
C ASN A 183 -0.97 -14.16 -25.83
N GLY A 184 0.05 -14.02 -24.97
CA GLY A 184 1.19 -14.93 -24.91
C GLY A 184 0.95 -16.05 -23.91
N GLN A 185 1.48 -17.23 -24.21
CA GLN A 185 1.48 -18.32 -23.24
C GLN A 185 2.51 -18.03 -22.14
N VAL A 186 2.10 -18.07 -20.88
CA VAL A 186 3.02 -18.00 -19.74
C VAL A 186 3.97 -19.19 -19.78
N ASN A 187 5.27 -18.94 -19.58
CA ASN A 187 6.22 -20.05 -19.49
C ASN A 187 5.93 -20.86 -18.22
N PRO A 188 5.65 -22.17 -18.32
CA PRO A 188 5.22 -22.98 -17.18
C PRO A 188 6.27 -23.14 -16.07
N ASN A 189 7.52 -22.69 -16.30
CA ASN A 189 8.61 -22.75 -15.33
C ASN A 189 9.02 -21.37 -14.80
N LYS A 190 8.25 -20.32 -15.09
CA LYS A 190 8.56 -18.94 -14.71
C LYS A 190 7.35 -18.27 -14.08
N VAL A 191 7.59 -17.21 -13.31
CA VAL A 191 6.53 -16.37 -12.74
C VAL A 191 6.11 -15.33 -13.77
N ASP A 192 4.82 -15.03 -13.87
CA ASP A 192 4.31 -14.09 -14.86
C ASP A 192 4.44 -12.63 -14.41
N LEU A 193 5.21 -11.83 -15.17
CA LEU A 193 5.47 -10.44 -14.82
C LEU A 193 4.24 -9.55 -15.01
N LEU A 194 3.38 -9.87 -16.00
CA LEU A 194 2.19 -9.07 -16.25
C LEU A 194 1.20 -9.18 -15.08
N SER A 195 0.98 -10.39 -14.54
CA SER A 195 0.20 -10.57 -13.32
C SER A 195 0.73 -9.76 -12.14
N ALA A 196 2.05 -9.78 -11.90
CA ALA A 196 2.64 -9.02 -10.80
C ALA A 196 2.45 -7.50 -10.98
N VAL A 197 2.72 -6.97 -12.18
CA VAL A 197 2.54 -5.53 -12.44
C VAL A 197 1.07 -5.11 -12.36
N GLU A 198 0.14 -5.92 -12.88
CA GLU A 198 -1.29 -5.66 -12.76
C GLU A 198 -1.74 -5.62 -11.29
N HIS A 199 -1.21 -6.51 -10.46
CA HIS A 199 -1.47 -6.56 -9.02
C HIS A 199 -0.98 -5.29 -8.30
N GLU A 200 0.28 -4.89 -8.50
CA GLU A 200 0.83 -3.68 -7.88
C GLU A 200 0.14 -2.40 -8.37
N PHE A 201 -0.33 -2.38 -9.61
CA PHE A 201 -1.17 -1.28 -10.10
C PHE A 201 -2.54 -1.25 -9.43
N GLY A 202 -3.13 -2.41 -9.14
CA GLY A 202 -4.34 -2.48 -8.33
C GLY A 202 -4.13 -1.87 -6.94
N HIS A 203 -2.98 -2.13 -6.33
CA HIS A 203 -2.57 -1.47 -5.11
C HIS A 203 -2.53 0.06 -5.26
N LEU A 204 -1.91 0.60 -6.31
CA LEU A 204 -1.91 2.05 -6.55
C LEU A 204 -3.32 2.63 -6.75
N LEU A 205 -4.25 1.84 -7.25
CA LEU A 205 -5.66 2.21 -7.42
C LEU A 205 -6.52 1.99 -6.16
N GLY A 206 -5.94 1.51 -5.06
CA GLY A 206 -6.61 1.33 -3.78
C GLY A 206 -7.24 -0.05 -3.56
N HIS A 207 -6.90 -1.04 -4.40
CA HIS A 207 -7.28 -2.43 -4.18
C HIS A 207 -6.34 -3.13 -3.20
N ASP A 208 -6.87 -4.07 -2.42
CA ASP A 208 -6.12 -4.89 -1.47
C ASP A 208 -6.11 -6.38 -1.88
N HIS A 209 -5.45 -7.22 -1.08
CA HIS A 209 -5.39 -8.66 -1.33
C HIS A 209 -6.73 -9.40 -1.14
N ASN A 210 -7.72 -8.79 -0.47
CA ASN A 210 -9.07 -9.37 -0.43
C ASN A 210 -9.74 -9.23 -1.80
N ASP A 211 -9.40 -8.18 -2.56
CA ASP A 211 -9.84 -8.03 -3.93
C ASP A 211 -9.06 -8.94 -4.90
N MET A 212 -7.73 -9.01 -4.74
CA MET A 212 -6.81 -9.51 -5.79
C MET A 212 -6.13 -10.86 -5.49
N GLY A 213 -6.24 -11.37 -4.26
CA GLY A 213 -5.38 -12.45 -3.77
C GLY A 213 -4.02 -11.90 -3.29
N ALA A 214 -3.20 -12.76 -2.68
CA ALA A 214 -1.90 -12.36 -2.10
C ALA A 214 -0.70 -13.13 -2.70
N THR A 215 -0.97 -14.07 -3.60
CA THR A 215 0.01 -15.04 -4.07
C THR A 215 -0.09 -15.26 -5.56
N LEU A 216 1.04 -15.52 -6.22
CA LEU A 216 1.12 -15.85 -7.64
C LEU A 216 1.95 -17.12 -7.84
N GLY A 217 1.41 -18.12 -8.55
CA GLY A 217 2.10 -19.37 -8.83
C GLY A 217 3.02 -19.32 -10.05
N VAL A 218 3.94 -20.29 -10.13
CA VAL A 218 4.81 -20.50 -11.29
C VAL A 218 3.99 -21.02 -12.47
N GLY A 219 4.14 -20.41 -13.64
CA GLY A 219 3.45 -20.81 -14.85
C GLY A 219 1.99 -20.34 -14.93
N GLU A 220 1.57 -19.51 -13.97
CA GLU A 220 0.20 -19.03 -13.86
C GLU A 220 0.05 -17.59 -14.36
N ARG A 221 -1.11 -17.29 -14.93
CA ARG A 221 -1.60 -15.93 -15.18
C ARG A 221 -2.79 -15.72 -14.27
N VAL A 222 -2.68 -14.76 -13.37
CA VAL A 222 -3.77 -14.29 -12.52
C VAL A 222 -4.09 -12.85 -12.91
N GLU A 223 -5.33 -12.61 -13.30
CA GLU A 223 -5.85 -11.24 -13.48
C GLU A 223 -6.39 -10.77 -12.12
N PRO A 224 -6.02 -9.57 -11.64
CA PRO A 224 -6.31 -9.17 -10.25
C PRO A 224 -7.79 -9.14 -9.91
N ILE A 225 -8.64 -8.65 -10.82
CA ILE A 225 -10.08 -8.51 -10.59
C ILE A 225 -10.79 -8.62 -11.93
N THR A 226 -11.63 -9.64 -12.10
CA THR A 226 -12.62 -9.60 -13.17
C THR A 226 -13.89 -8.98 -12.61
N LEU A 227 -14.17 -7.71 -12.94
CA LEU A 227 -15.49 -7.14 -12.69
C LEU A 227 -16.49 -7.82 -13.63
N VAL A 228 -16.96 -9.02 -13.26
CA VAL A 228 -18.13 -9.62 -13.88
C VAL A 228 -19.24 -8.60 -13.69
N GLY A 229 -19.76 -8.06 -14.81
CA GLY A 229 -20.70 -6.96 -14.82
C GLY A 229 -21.68 -7.08 -13.66
N VAL A 230 -21.58 -6.13 -12.73
CA VAL A 230 -22.48 -6.02 -11.59
C VAL A 230 -23.88 -5.98 -12.20
N GLN A 231 -24.60 -7.11 -12.15
CA GLN A 231 -26.05 -7.05 -12.11
C GLN A 231 -26.31 -6.26 -10.84
N ASP A 232 -26.53 -4.97 -11.06
CA ASP A 232 -27.18 -4.06 -10.16
C ASP A 232 -28.18 -4.89 -9.36
N TYR A 233 -27.91 -5.06 -8.05
CA TYR A 233 -28.91 -5.58 -7.13
C TYR A 233 -30.00 -4.50 -7.10
N GLN A 234 -30.84 -4.50 -8.14
CA GLN A 234 -32.11 -3.82 -8.15
C GLN A 234 -32.82 -4.36 -6.91
N SER A 235 -32.87 -3.53 -5.88
CA SER A 235 -33.71 -3.74 -4.73
C SER A 235 -35.13 -3.90 -5.25
N GLU A 236 -35.59 -5.13 -5.46
CA GLU A 236 -37.01 -5.41 -5.61
C GLU A 236 -37.65 -5.13 -4.25
N VAL A 237 -38.13 -3.90 -4.10
CA VAL A 237 -39.09 -3.54 -3.07
C VAL A 237 -40.40 -4.22 -3.45
N MET A 238 -40.59 -5.45 -2.99
CA MET A 238 -41.88 -6.13 -3.06
C MET A 238 -42.81 -5.51 -2.02
N PHE A 239 -43.68 -4.59 -2.45
CA PHE A 239 -44.85 -4.22 -1.67
C PHE A 239 -45.87 -5.37 -1.75
N GLY A 240 -46.15 -5.96 -0.59
CA GLY A 240 -47.28 -6.86 -0.34
C GLY A 240 -47.98 -6.44 0.94
#